data_AF-A0A3A8N4P9-F1
#
_entry.id   AF-A0A3A8N4P9-F1
#
_cell.length_a   1.000
_cell.length_b   1.000
_cell.length_c   1.000
_cell.angle_alpha   90.00
_cell.angle_beta   90.00
_cell.angle_gamma   90.00
#
_symmetry.space_group_name_H-M   'P 1'
#
loop_
_entity.id
_entity.type
_entity.pdbx_description
1 polymer ?
#
loop_
_entity_poly.entity_id
_entity_poly.type
_entity_poly.pdbx_seq_one_letter_code
_entity_poly.pdbx_strand_id
1 'polypeptide(L)'
;MLSEEKQRLIDRARAILLEDVRRHAPRTPHGDEPLDSYEQLDVAVRGALAGDRSVVTTLRRVFDEPWFARTNSAHEYAVASLGLALIGDRESLQRIRGVSPINLNREAKPLALAILDAGEQQDPPPGSSLPED
;
A
#
# COMPACT_ATOMS: atom_id res chain seq x y z
N MET A 1 12.72 6.41 15.24
CA MET A 1 11.59 5.61 15.78
C MET A 1 10.31 6.09 15.13
N LEU A 2 9.42 5.19 14.71
CA LEU A 2 8.07 5.55 14.25
C LEU A 2 7.26 6.07 15.44
N SER A 3 6.40 7.06 15.25
CA SER A 3 5.45 7.47 16.29
C SER A 3 4.49 6.32 16.60
N GLU A 4 4.00 6.23 17.84
CA GLU A 4 3.01 5.21 18.23
C GLU A 4 1.74 5.27 17.37
N GLU A 5 1.37 6.46 16.91
CA GLU A 5 0.25 6.66 15.99
C GLU A 5 0.55 6.04 14.63
N LYS A 6 1.74 6.29 14.06
CA LYS A 6 2.14 5.70 12.79
C LYS A 6 2.22 4.18 12.88
N GLN A 7 2.72 3.63 13.99
CA GLN A 7 2.73 2.19 14.20
C GLN A 7 1.31 1.60 14.23
N ARG A 8 0.36 2.26 14.92
CA ARG A 8 -1.06 1.85 14.92
C ARG A 8 -1.69 1.86 13.52
N LEU A 9 -1.36 2.85 12.70
CA LEU A 9 -1.82 2.91 11.31
C LEU A 9 -1.25 1.76 10.48
N ILE A 10 0.05 1.49 10.63
CA ILE A 10 0.74 0.36 9.96
C ILE A 10 0.11 -0.97 10.38
N ASP A 11 -0.12 -1.18 11.67
CA ASP A 11 -0.71 -2.42 12.19
C ASP A 11 -2.12 -2.64 11.65
N ARG A 12 -2.93 -1.57 11.55
CA ARG A 12 -4.26 -1.62 10.92
C ARG A 12 -4.17 -1.99 9.44
N ALA A 13 -3.25 -1.39 8.69
CA ALA A 13 -3.06 -1.70 7.27
C ALA A 13 -2.62 -3.17 7.08
N ARG A 14 -1.70 -3.66 7.91
CA ARG A 14 -1.29 -5.07 7.91
C ARG A 14 -2.47 -5.99 8.21
N ALA A 15 -3.30 -5.66 9.20
CA ALA A 15 -4.46 -6.47 9.56
C ALA A 15 -5.46 -6.61 8.41
N ILE A 16 -5.75 -5.52 7.69
CA ILE A 16 -6.63 -5.53 6.51
C ILE A 16 -6.06 -6.44 5.41
N LEU A 17 -4.77 -6.29 5.07
CA LEU A 17 -4.14 -7.10 4.03
C LEU A 17 -4.02 -8.58 4.44
N LEU A 18 -3.74 -8.88 5.71
CA LEU A 18 -3.68 -10.26 6.21
C LEU A 18 -5.05 -10.94 6.21
N GLU A 19 -6.12 -10.20 6.50
CA GLU A 19 -7.49 -10.70 6.35
C GLU A 19 -7.81 -10.98 4.88
N ASP A 20 -7.40 -10.08 3.98
CA ASP A 20 -7.63 -10.23 2.55
C ASP A 20 -6.93 -11.47 1.97
N VAL A 21 -5.63 -11.61 2.24
CA VAL A 21 -4.83 -12.77 1.84
C VAL A 21 -5.40 -14.09 2.38
N ARG A 22 -6.00 -14.06 3.57
CA ARG A 22 -6.64 -15.25 4.17
C ARG A 22 -7.92 -15.65 3.45
N ARG A 23 -8.72 -14.65 3.02
CA ARG A 23 -9.97 -14.88 2.29
C ARG A 23 -9.72 -15.38 0.88
N HIS A 24 -8.66 -14.89 0.24
CA HIS A 24 -8.30 -15.22 -1.13
C HIS A 24 -7.20 -16.30 -1.17
N ALA A 25 -7.42 -17.42 -0.47
CA ALA A 25 -6.48 -18.54 -0.44
C ALA A 25 -5.95 -18.85 -1.86
N PRO A 26 -4.62 -19.09 -2.00
CA PRO A 26 -4.01 -19.18 -3.30
C PRO A 26 -4.70 -20.27 -4.12
N ARG A 27 -5.13 -19.92 -5.33
CA ARG A 27 -5.40 -20.94 -6.33
C ARG A 27 -4.10 -21.68 -6.53
N THR A 28 -4.12 -23.00 -6.40
CA THR A 28 -2.95 -23.82 -6.71
C THR A 28 -2.54 -23.50 -8.14
N PRO A 29 -1.33 -23.01 -8.40
CA PRO A 29 -0.87 -22.72 -9.75
C PRO A 29 -1.04 -23.98 -10.60
N HIS A 30 -1.75 -23.86 -11.71
CA HIS A 30 -1.86 -24.98 -12.66
C HIS A 30 -0.59 -25.00 -13.54
N GLY A 31 0.51 -25.54 -13.01
CA GLY A 31 1.72 -25.82 -13.79
C GLY A 31 2.56 -24.59 -14.17
N ASP A 32 3.28 -24.70 -15.31
CA ASP A 32 4.21 -23.71 -15.87
C ASP A 32 3.52 -22.49 -16.53
N GLU A 33 2.24 -22.26 -16.26
CA GLU A 33 1.52 -21.12 -16.83
C GLU A 33 1.97 -19.81 -16.16
N PRO A 34 2.14 -18.72 -16.95
CA PRO A 34 2.46 -17.42 -16.38
C PRO A 34 1.33 -16.96 -15.46
N LEU A 35 1.70 -16.44 -14.29
CA LEU A 35 0.76 -15.94 -13.28
C LEU A 35 -0.24 -14.96 -13.90
N ASP A 36 -1.52 -15.13 -13.59
CA ASP A 36 -2.52 -14.14 -13.97
C ASP A 36 -2.32 -12.82 -13.20
N SER A 37 -2.97 -11.73 -13.64
CA SER A 37 -2.77 -10.43 -12.99
C SER A 37 -3.21 -10.38 -11.52
N TYR A 38 -4.16 -11.21 -11.10
CA TYR A 38 -4.57 -11.32 -9.70
C TYR A 38 -3.57 -12.09 -8.87
N GLU A 39 -3.01 -13.17 -9.40
CA GLU A 39 -1.95 -13.92 -8.75
C GLU A 39 -0.69 -13.05 -8.59
N GLN A 40 -0.36 -12.25 -9.61
CA GLN A 40 0.72 -11.25 -9.52
C GLN A 40 0.43 -10.22 -8.42
N LEU A 41 -0.81 -9.75 -8.29
CA LEU A 41 -1.21 -8.83 -7.24
C LEU A 41 -1.15 -9.48 -5.84
N ASP A 42 -1.62 -10.73 -5.68
CA ASP A 42 -1.56 -11.45 -4.40
C ASP A 42 -0.11 -11.66 -3.95
N VAL A 43 0.77 -12.09 -4.86
CA VAL A 43 2.21 -12.22 -4.59
C VAL A 43 2.81 -10.88 -4.18
N ALA A 44 2.46 -9.79 -4.87
CA ALA A 44 2.94 -8.45 -4.55
C ALA A 44 2.46 -7.97 -3.16
N VAL A 45 1.20 -8.25 -2.79
CA VAL A 45 0.63 -7.93 -1.48
C VAL A 45 1.35 -8.71 -0.37
N ARG A 46 1.62 -10.00 -0.57
CA ARG A 46 2.42 -10.81 0.37
C ARG A 46 3.85 -10.29 0.52
N GLY A 47 4.48 -9.90 -0.59
CA GLY A 47 5.81 -9.27 -0.56
C GLY A 47 5.80 -7.95 0.22
N ALA A 48 4.79 -7.09 0.01
CA ALA A 48 4.65 -5.84 0.75
C ALA A 48 4.46 -6.08 2.26
N LEU A 49 3.70 -7.09 2.66
CA LEU A 49 3.56 -7.52 4.06
C LEU A 49 4.90 -7.99 4.67
N ALA A 50 5.78 -8.57 3.87
CA ALA A 50 7.14 -8.95 4.24
C ALA A 50 8.15 -7.77 4.18
N GLY A 51 7.71 -6.59 3.73
CA GLY A 51 8.57 -5.41 3.56
C GLY A 51 9.43 -5.43 2.30
N ASP A 52 9.14 -6.31 1.34
CA ASP A 52 9.86 -6.37 0.07
C ASP A 52 9.49 -5.18 -0.80
N ARG A 53 10.48 -4.36 -1.15
CA ARG A 53 10.30 -3.18 -2.03
C ARG A 53 10.33 -3.53 -3.51
N SER A 54 10.74 -4.75 -3.89
CA SER A 54 10.76 -5.18 -5.30
C SER A 54 9.37 -5.22 -5.93
N VAL A 55 8.33 -5.36 -5.11
CA VAL A 55 6.92 -5.47 -5.53
C VAL A 55 6.28 -4.14 -5.92
N VAL A 56 6.96 -2.99 -5.69
CA VAL A 56 6.42 -1.64 -5.98
C VAL A 56 5.91 -1.56 -7.41
N THR A 57 6.70 -2.04 -8.37
CA THR A 57 6.33 -2.02 -9.79
C THR A 57 5.01 -2.74 -10.01
N THR A 58 4.85 -3.95 -9.47
CA THR A 58 3.61 -4.74 -9.63
C THR A 58 2.41 -4.06 -8.97
N LEU A 59 2.57 -3.47 -7.79
CA LEU A 59 1.49 -2.74 -7.11
C LEU A 59 1.06 -1.49 -7.90
N ARG A 60 2.01 -0.77 -8.53
CA ARG A 60 1.70 0.41 -9.36
C ARG A 60 0.93 0.06 -10.63
N ARG A 61 1.09 -1.15 -11.18
CA ARG A 61 0.35 -1.61 -12.37
C ARG A 61 -1.16 -1.58 -12.18
N VAL A 62 -1.65 -1.77 -10.95
CA VAL A 62 -3.09 -1.63 -10.63
C VAL A 62 -3.64 -0.25 -10.98
N PHE A 63 -2.81 0.79 -10.90
CA PHE A 63 -3.20 2.17 -11.20
C PHE A 63 -2.91 2.55 -12.65
N ASP A 64 -1.80 2.05 -13.20
CA ASP A 64 -1.23 2.52 -14.45
C ASP A 64 -1.70 1.69 -15.66
N GLU A 65 -1.97 0.39 -15.49
CA GLU A 65 -2.33 -0.52 -16.58
C GLU A 65 -3.85 -0.74 -16.67
N PRO A 66 -4.46 -0.42 -17.83
CA PRO A 66 -5.83 -0.81 -18.09
C PRO A 66 -5.98 -2.33 -17.96
N TRP A 67 -6.96 -2.77 -17.17
CA TRP A 67 -7.36 -4.19 -16.97
C TRP A 67 -6.48 -5.04 -16.06
N PHE A 68 -5.36 -4.54 -15.53
CA PHE A 68 -4.58 -5.31 -14.55
C PHE A 68 -5.38 -5.52 -13.26
N ALA A 69 -5.62 -6.79 -12.89
CA ALA A 69 -6.35 -7.20 -11.69
C ALA A 69 -7.70 -6.48 -11.48
N ARG A 70 -8.34 -6.05 -12.59
CA ARG A 70 -9.49 -5.14 -12.53
C ARG A 70 -10.78 -5.87 -12.19
N THR A 71 -11.43 -5.45 -11.11
CA THR A 71 -12.79 -5.89 -10.75
C THR A 71 -13.77 -4.73 -10.83
N ASN A 72 -15.07 -5.03 -10.88
CA ASN A 72 -16.10 -4.02 -10.65
C ASN A 72 -16.14 -3.53 -9.18
N SER A 73 -15.40 -4.17 -8.28
CA SER A 73 -15.41 -3.85 -6.84
C SER A 73 -14.37 -2.81 -6.43
N ALA A 74 -13.41 -2.49 -7.31
CA ALA A 74 -12.28 -1.60 -7.03
C ALA A 74 -11.42 -2.05 -5.83
N HIS A 75 -11.52 -3.32 -5.46
CA HIS A 75 -10.81 -3.93 -4.33
C HIS A 75 -9.29 -3.92 -4.55
N GLU A 76 -8.85 -4.12 -5.79
CA GLU A 76 -7.45 -4.11 -6.21
C GLU A 76 -6.74 -2.79 -5.82
N TYR A 77 -7.42 -1.65 -5.96
CA TYR A 77 -6.86 -0.34 -5.59
C TYR A 77 -6.65 -0.23 -4.07
N ALA A 78 -7.49 -0.88 -3.27
CA ALA A 78 -7.38 -0.82 -1.83
C ALA A 78 -6.15 -1.59 -1.35
N VAL A 79 -5.99 -2.84 -1.81
CA VAL A 79 -4.86 -3.67 -1.43
C VAL A 79 -3.54 -3.12 -1.97
N ALA A 80 -3.55 -2.56 -3.19
CA ALA A 80 -2.37 -1.91 -3.76
C ALA A 80 -1.98 -0.65 -2.99
N SER A 81 -2.95 0.21 -2.64
CA SER A 81 -2.69 1.43 -1.86
C SER A 81 -2.09 1.11 -0.49
N LEU A 82 -2.63 0.11 0.21
CA LEU A 82 -2.11 -0.32 1.50
C LEU A 82 -0.72 -0.97 1.38
N GLY A 83 -0.50 -1.82 0.38
CA GLY A 83 0.80 -2.43 0.13
C GLY A 83 1.89 -1.39 -0.12
N LEU A 84 1.60 -0.39 -0.97
CA LEU A 84 2.50 0.73 -1.25
C LEU A 84 2.78 1.57 0.01
N ALA A 85 1.76 1.78 0.85
CA ALA A 85 1.92 2.49 2.11
C ALA A 85 2.83 1.74 3.10
N LEU A 86 2.69 0.41 3.22
CA LEU A 86 3.52 -0.41 4.12
C LEU A 86 5.00 -0.38 3.77
N ILE A 87 5.34 -0.32 2.48
CA ILE A 87 6.72 -0.23 2.00
C ILE A 87 7.23 1.23 1.85
N GLY A 88 6.41 2.20 2.26
CA GLY A 88 6.76 3.62 2.29
C GLY A 88 6.91 4.26 0.91
N ASP A 89 6.14 3.81 -0.09
CA ASP A 89 6.23 4.31 -1.47
C ASP A 89 5.50 5.66 -1.66
N ARG A 90 6.20 6.76 -1.39
CA ARG A 90 5.64 8.12 -1.50
C ARG A 90 5.38 8.58 -2.93
N GLU A 91 6.10 8.05 -3.91
CA GLU A 91 5.91 8.38 -5.33
C GLU A 91 4.49 8.00 -5.83
N SER A 92 3.80 7.10 -5.12
CA SER A 92 2.43 6.70 -5.45
C SER A 92 1.34 7.55 -4.79
N LEU A 93 1.67 8.60 -4.03
CA LEU A 93 0.69 9.44 -3.34
C LEU A 93 -0.41 9.98 -4.27
N GLN A 94 -0.03 10.50 -5.43
CA GLN A 94 -1.01 11.04 -6.38
C GLN A 94 -1.90 9.95 -7.00
N ARG A 95 -1.36 8.74 -7.21
CA ARG A 95 -2.14 7.58 -7.68
C ARG A 95 -3.21 7.21 -6.65
N ILE A 96 -2.82 7.11 -5.38
CA ILE A 96 -3.71 6.78 -4.26
C ILE A 96 -4.79 7.87 -4.09
N ARG A 97 -4.43 9.15 -4.22
CA ARG A 97 -5.39 10.27 -4.19
C ARG A 97 -6.43 10.21 -5.30
N GLY A 98 -6.05 9.70 -6.48
CA GLY A 98 -6.94 9.53 -7.63
C GLY A 98 -7.98 8.41 -7.50
N VAL A 99 -7.84 7.50 -6.54
CA VAL A 99 -8.77 6.36 -6.38
C VAL A 99 -10.14 6.82 -5.86
N SER A 100 -11.20 6.28 -6.46
CA SER A 100 -12.57 6.49 -6.01
C SER A 100 -12.83 5.83 -4.65
N PRO A 101 -13.36 6.55 -3.64
CA PRO A 101 -13.58 6.03 -2.28
C PRO A 101 -14.89 5.20 -2.22
N ILE A 102 -14.90 4.07 -2.91
CA ILE A 102 -15.99 3.07 -2.89
C ILE A 102 -15.52 1.77 -2.26
N ASN A 103 -16.45 0.99 -1.69
CA ASN A 103 -16.16 -0.30 -1.07
C ASN A 103 -14.96 -0.21 -0.09
N LEU A 104 -13.99 -1.11 -0.21
CA LEU A 104 -12.81 -1.15 0.66
C LEU A 104 -11.93 0.12 0.55
N ASN A 105 -11.99 0.86 -0.57
CA ASN A 105 -11.24 2.10 -0.72
C ASN A 105 -11.69 3.20 0.24
N ARG A 106 -12.92 3.13 0.80
CA ARG A 106 -13.37 4.09 1.83
C ARG A 106 -12.49 4.05 3.09
N GLU A 107 -11.97 2.87 3.42
CA GLU A 107 -11.08 2.68 4.56
C GLU A 107 -9.61 2.69 4.13
N ALA A 108 -9.28 1.98 3.04
CA ALA A 108 -7.89 1.79 2.62
C ALA A 108 -7.22 3.09 2.15
N LYS A 109 -7.93 3.95 1.41
CA LYS A 109 -7.37 5.20 0.88
C LYS A 109 -6.92 6.16 1.99
N PRO A 110 -7.78 6.58 2.95
CA PRO A 110 -7.34 7.51 4.00
C PRO A 110 -6.26 6.89 4.88
N LEU A 111 -6.30 5.57 5.12
CA LEU A 111 -5.27 4.88 5.89
C LEU A 111 -3.91 4.88 5.19
N ALA A 112 -3.86 4.56 3.90
CA ALA A 112 -2.64 4.57 3.10
C ALA A 112 -2.01 5.97 3.05
N LEU A 113 -2.83 7.01 2.84
CA LEU A 113 -2.35 8.39 2.84
C LEU A 113 -1.82 8.79 4.21
N ALA A 114 -2.55 8.50 5.30
CA ALA A 114 -2.09 8.79 6.65
C ALA A 114 -0.75 8.12 7.00
N ILE A 115 -0.52 6.87 6.57
CA ILE A 115 0.77 6.18 6.77
C ILE A 115 1.92 6.89 6.05
N LEU A 116 1.69 7.31 4.81
CA LEU A 116 2.69 7.95 3.95
C LEU A 116 3.00 9.40 4.39
N ASP A 117 1.97 10.13 4.83
CA ASP A 117 2.04 11.52 5.31
C ASP A 117 2.61 11.60 6.75
N ALA A 118 2.37 10.61 7.62
CA ALA A 118 2.89 10.57 9.00
C ALA A 118 4.43 10.47 9.12
N GLY A 119 5.16 10.47 8.00
CA GLY A 119 6.62 10.61 7.97
C GLY A 119 7.12 12.02 7.63
N GLU A 120 6.26 13.04 7.53
CA GLU A 120 6.67 14.45 7.34
C GLU A 120 7.02 15.15 8.66
N GLN A 121 6.50 14.70 9.81
CA GLN A 121 6.65 15.40 11.09
C GLN A 121 8.00 15.19 11.82
N GLN A 122 9.04 14.67 11.17
CA GLN A 122 10.33 14.38 11.84
C GLN A 122 11.54 15.19 11.38
N ASP A 123 11.43 16.08 10.41
CA ASP A 123 12.51 17.04 10.13
C ASP A 123 12.18 18.39 10.80
N PRO A 124 12.77 18.72 11.97
CA PRO A 124 12.80 20.11 12.40
C PRO A 124 13.53 20.93 11.32
N PRO A 125 13.08 22.15 11.00
CA PRO A 125 13.77 22.99 10.02
C PRO A 125 15.24 23.17 10.44
N PRO A 126 16.21 22.98 9.54
CA PRO A 126 17.61 23.25 9.84
C PRO A 126 17.76 24.77 9.99
N GLY A 127 17.77 25.27 11.22
CA GLY A 127 18.11 26.65 11.50
C GLY A 127 17.25 27.35 12.55
N SER A 128 17.33 26.88 13.80
CA SER A 128 17.14 27.76 14.97
C SER A 128 18.22 27.43 15.99
N SER A 129 19.45 27.76 15.62
CA SER A 129 20.57 27.85 16.55
C SER A 129 21.39 29.06 16.13
N LEU A 130 21.03 30.22 16.65
CA LEU A 130 22.02 31.24 16.97
C LEU A 130 21.82 31.63 18.44
N PRO A 131 22.92 31.67 19.23
CA PRO A 131 22.87 31.94 20.65
C PRO A 131 22.65 33.42 20.95
N GLU A 132 22.20 33.65 22.17
CA GLU A 132 22.09 34.94 22.84
C GLU A 132 23.42 35.71 22.82
N ASP A 133 23.35 37.01 22.55
CA ASP A 133 24.13 38.07 23.21
C ASP A 133 23.28 39.36 23.21
#